data_AF-A0A7N6A204-F1
#
_entry.id   AF-A0A7N6A204-F1
#
_cell.length_a   1.000
_cell.length_b   1.000
_cell.length_c   1.000
_cell.angle_alpha   90.00
_cell.angle_beta   90.00
_cell.angle_gamma   90.00
#
_symmetry.space_group_name_H-M   'P 1'
#
loop_
_entity.id
_entity.type
_entity.pdbx_description
1 polymer ?
#
loop_
_entity_poly.entity_id
_entity_poly.type
_entity_poly.pdbx_seq_one_letter_code
_entity_poly.pdbx_strand_id
1 'polypeptide(L)'
;MQSTTNYLWLISDLLGQGATANVYRGRHKKTGDLYAVKVFNNLSFLRPLDVQMREFEVLKKLNHKNIVKLFAVEEEHPDMYERAVLRKDHQKKYGATVDLWSIGVTFYHAATGSLPFRPFEGPRRNKEVMYKIITEKPSGTISGHQKCENGKIEWSTEMPVSCILGPERRTLGWKQKADQEKCWGFDQFFAETNDILHRTVVYVFSLQQATLHHVYIHEYNTASLFQELLSRRTSISLHNQELLYEGRRLILDPNRQAKTFPKTSRDNPIMLVSRESVTTVGLIFEDPSPPKVQPRYDLDLDASYAKTFAGDVGHLWKTSESLLVYQELVRKGVRGLIELMREDYSEIQHKKSEVFHLCNYCTQILEKTEQMFEVLMQANMLSTEYDEISDMHKKVLRISGSLEPIERTTQDVKSKFLPGGLLTDGWTQQVGTHPEDRNVEKIKVLLDAITAIYQQFKKDKAERRLPYNEEQIHKFDKQKLVLHASKARTLFTEECAMKYRLFISKSEEWMRKVHHVRKQLVTLSSQLISIEKEVTMLLERAIKLQEQLPQKVLPLVSSGMKPQAYLSQNTLVEMTLGMKKLKEEMEGVVKELAENNHFLERSDTTLG
;
A
#
# COMPACT_ATOMS: atom_id res chain seq x y z
N MET A 1 -18.52 53.51 -8.62
CA MET A 1 -19.24 52.73 -7.60
C MET A 1 -20.65 52.55 -8.11
N GLN A 2 -21.21 51.35 -8.01
CA GLN A 2 -22.59 51.03 -8.42
C GLN A 2 -23.36 50.47 -7.22
N SER A 3 -24.69 50.53 -7.27
CA SER A 3 -25.53 50.02 -6.18
C SER A 3 -26.96 49.71 -6.61
N THR A 4 -27.59 48.78 -5.91
CA THR A 4 -29.04 48.54 -5.91
C THR A 4 -29.65 49.03 -4.60
N THR A 5 -30.93 48.71 -4.34
CA THR A 5 -31.59 49.03 -3.07
C THR A 5 -30.79 48.57 -1.86
N ASN A 6 -30.33 47.32 -1.84
CA ASN A 6 -29.67 46.74 -0.66
C ASN A 6 -28.18 46.45 -0.81
N TYR A 7 -27.60 46.55 -2.01
CA TYR A 7 -26.20 46.18 -2.25
C TYR A 7 -25.41 47.31 -2.92
N LEU A 8 -24.10 47.37 -2.67
CA LEU A 8 -23.18 48.27 -3.38
C LEU A 8 -21.88 47.54 -3.74
N TRP A 9 -21.22 47.97 -4.82
CA TRP A 9 -19.94 47.42 -5.27
C TRP A 9 -19.09 48.45 -6.01
N LEU A 10 -17.78 48.20 -6.05
CA LEU A 10 -16.84 48.95 -6.87
C LEU A 10 -16.59 48.20 -8.18
N ILE A 11 -16.50 48.94 -9.29
CA ILE A 11 -16.22 48.34 -10.60
C ILE A 11 -14.80 47.73 -10.64
N SER A 12 -13.88 48.26 -9.84
CA SER A 12 -12.53 47.71 -9.63
C SER A 12 -12.54 46.33 -8.97
N ASP A 13 -13.59 45.99 -8.23
CA ASP A 13 -13.70 44.76 -7.46
C ASP A 13 -14.32 43.63 -8.29
N LEU A 14 -13.90 43.52 -9.56
CA LEU A 14 -14.35 42.50 -10.50
C LEU A 14 -13.81 41.11 -10.10
N LEU A 15 -14.72 40.16 -9.88
CA LEU A 15 -14.41 38.77 -9.57
C LEU A 15 -14.39 37.88 -10.83
N GLY A 16 -15.24 38.19 -11.81
CA GLY A 16 -15.33 37.40 -13.05
C GLY A 16 -16.03 38.16 -14.17
N GLN A 17 -15.59 37.91 -15.40
CA GLN A 17 -16.14 38.50 -16.61
C GLN A 17 -16.64 37.41 -17.55
N GLY A 18 -17.85 37.57 -18.05
CA GLY A 18 -18.45 36.68 -19.04
C GLY A 18 -19.09 37.47 -20.18
N ALA A 19 -19.49 36.76 -21.24
CA ALA A 19 -20.13 37.38 -22.40
C ALA A 19 -21.47 38.07 -22.05
N THR A 20 -22.17 37.59 -21.02
CA THR A 20 -23.51 38.03 -20.63
C THR A 20 -23.55 38.79 -19.29
N ALA A 21 -22.50 38.75 -18.49
CA ALA A 21 -22.50 39.40 -17.19
C ALA A 21 -21.09 39.61 -16.66
N ASN A 22 -20.98 40.57 -15.76
CA ASN A 22 -19.83 40.77 -14.89
C ASN A 22 -20.22 40.42 -13.46
N VAL A 23 -19.30 39.84 -12.71
CA VAL A 23 -19.50 39.48 -11.29
C VAL A 23 -18.54 40.32 -10.46
N TYR A 24 -19.07 41.06 -9.50
CA TYR A 24 -18.31 41.95 -8.62
C TYR A 24 -18.38 41.48 -7.17
N ARG A 25 -17.37 41.82 -6.38
CA ARG A 25 -17.44 41.72 -4.92
C ARG A 25 -18.21 42.93 -4.41
N GLY A 26 -19.42 42.70 -3.93
CA GLY A 26 -20.27 43.72 -3.33
C GLY A 26 -20.45 43.51 -1.84
N ARG A 27 -21.14 44.45 -1.21
CA ARG A 27 -21.54 44.41 0.19
C ARG A 27 -23.01 44.71 0.34
N HIS A 28 -23.66 44.06 1.29
CA HIS A 28 -24.99 44.45 1.73
C HIS A 28 -24.90 45.74 2.54
N LYS A 29 -25.70 46.76 2.18
CA LYS A 29 -25.61 48.12 2.69
C LYS A 29 -25.81 48.23 4.20
N LYS A 30 -26.68 47.39 4.78
CA LYS A 30 -27.01 47.44 6.21
C LYS A 30 -26.10 46.58 7.08
N THR A 31 -25.76 45.38 6.62
CA THR A 31 -25.02 44.41 7.44
C THR A 31 -23.52 44.44 7.17
N GLY A 32 -23.09 44.97 6.02
CA GLY A 32 -21.70 44.97 5.60
C GLY A 32 -21.20 43.63 5.05
N ASP A 33 -22.04 42.59 5.08
CA ASP A 33 -21.71 41.24 4.60
C ASP A 33 -21.33 41.25 3.12
N LEU A 34 -20.35 40.42 2.76
CA LEU A 34 -19.83 40.32 1.41
C LEU A 34 -20.69 39.40 0.53
N TYR A 35 -20.95 39.84 -0.70
CA TYR A 35 -21.71 39.09 -1.71
C TYR A 35 -21.02 39.15 -3.07
N ALA A 36 -21.28 38.14 -3.91
CA ALA A 36 -20.96 38.20 -5.34
C ALA A 36 -22.17 38.78 -6.09
N VAL A 37 -22.02 40.00 -6.62
CA VAL A 37 -23.08 40.69 -7.37
C VAL A 37 -22.88 40.44 -8.86
N LYS A 38 -23.77 39.67 -9.47
CA LYS A 38 -23.77 39.41 -10.91
C LYS A 38 -24.61 40.46 -11.63
N VAL A 39 -23.95 41.35 -12.36
CA VAL A 39 -24.57 42.41 -13.15
C VAL A 39 -24.63 41.97 -14.61
N PHE A 40 -25.85 41.86 -15.13
CA PHE A 40 -26.13 41.48 -16.51
C PHE A 40 -25.81 42.64 -17.46
N ASN A 41 -25.18 42.34 -18.60
CA ASN A 41 -24.87 43.36 -19.62
C ASN A 41 -25.95 43.42 -20.70
N ASN A 42 -25.90 44.44 -21.55
CA ASN A 42 -26.88 44.65 -22.64
C ASN A 42 -27.05 43.41 -23.56
N LEU A 43 -26.00 42.60 -23.75
CA LEU A 43 -26.07 41.38 -24.57
C LEU A 43 -26.90 40.27 -23.91
N SER A 44 -26.95 40.21 -22.58
CA SER A 44 -27.75 39.22 -21.87
C SER A 44 -29.25 39.48 -21.93
N PHE A 45 -29.64 40.75 -22.07
CA PHE A 45 -31.01 41.20 -22.27
C PHE A 45 -31.52 40.94 -23.69
N LEU A 46 -30.64 40.58 -24.64
CA LEU A 46 -31.03 40.07 -25.95
C LEU A 46 -31.69 38.67 -25.90
N ARG A 47 -31.61 37.97 -24.75
CA ARG A 47 -32.26 36.67 -24.56
C ARG A 47 -33.75 36.87 -24.29
N PRO A 48 -34.65 35.98 -24.77
CA PRO A 48 -36.07 36.07 -24.46
C PRO A 48 -36.32 36.17 -22.94
N LEU A 49 -37.18 37.11 -22.52
CA LEU A 49 -37.44 37.40 -21.10
C LEU A 49 -37.91 36.14 -20.34
N ASP A 50 -38.71 35.30 -20.98
CA ASP A 50 -39.19 34.01 -20.48
C ASP A 50 -38.05 33.00 -20.23
N VAL A 51 -36.94 33.06 -20.98
CA VAL A 51 -35.76 32.23 -20.74
C VAL A 51 -35.00 32.74 -19.52
N GLN A 52 -34.83 34.06 -19.40
CA GLN A 52 -34.14 34.67 -18.26
C GLN A 52 -34.91 34.42 -16.95
N MET A 53 -36.23 34.63 -16.96
CA MET A 53 -37.10 34.38 -15.80
C MET A 53 -37.09 32.90 -15.39
N ARG A 54 -37.06 31.97 -16.36
CA ARG A 54 -36.91 30.53 -16.06
C ARG A 54 -35.59 30.21 -15.35
N GLU A 55 -34.47 30.80 -15.78
CA GLU A 55 -33.17 30.63 -15.11
C GLU A 55 -33.23 31.11 -13.64
N PHE A 56 -33.82 32.29 -13.39
CA PHE A 56 -33.97 32.83 -12.03
C PHE A 56 -34.86 31.97 -11.14
N GLU A 57 -36.02 31.53 -11.66
CA GLU A 57 -36.96 30.70 -10.89
C GLU A 57 -36.38 29.33 -10.55
N VAL A 58 -35.53 28.75 -11.41
CA VAL A 58 -34.78 27.54 -11.08
C VAL A 58 -33.77 27.83 -9.97
N LEU A 59 -32.93 28.87 -10.13
CA LEU A 59 -31.89 29.21 -9.15
C LEU A 59 -32.45 29.59 -7.77
N LYS A 60 -33.62 30.25 -7.70
CA LYS A 60 -34.30 30.56 -6.43
C LYS A 60 -34.75 29.31 -5.68
N LYS A 61 -35.10 28.23 -6.38
CA LYS A 61 -35.55 26.97 -5.77
C LYS A 61 -34.40 26.10 -5.27
N LEU A 62 -33.18 26.33 -5.74
CA LEU A 62 -32.01 25.53 -5.37
C LEU A 62 -31.49 25.93 -3.99
N ASN A 63 -31.50 24.98 -3.06
CA ASN A 63 -30.92 25.14 -1.73
C ASN A 63 -30.15 23.88 -1.35
N HIS A 64 -28.86 23.85 -1.67
CA HIS A 64 -28.00 22.69 -1.40
C HIS A 64 -26.56 23.14 -1.17
N LYS A 65 -25.83 22.45 -0.29
CA LYS A 65 -24.44 22.79 0.10
C LYS A 65 -23.45 22.85 -1.08
N ASN A 66 -23.74 22.14 -2.17
CA ASN A 66 -22.88 22.10 -3.37
C ASN A 66 -23.35 23.05 -4.50
N ILE A 67 -24.31 23.94 -4.24
CA ILE A 67 -24.81 24.93 -5.21
C ILE A 67 -24.68 26.33 -4.62
N VAL A 68 -24.13 27.27 -5.39
CA VAL A 68 -24.03 28.67 -4.97
C VAL A 68 -25.44 29.24 -4.83
N LYS A 69 -25.78 29.69 -3.62
CA LYS A 69 -27.12 30.19 -3.29
C LYS A 69 -27.39 31.55 -3.93
N LEU A 70 -28.55 31.67 -4.57
CA LEU A 70 -29.10 32.96 -4.99
C LEU A 70 -29.86 33.59 -3.81
N PHE A 71 -29.36 34.71 -3.30
CA PHE A 71 -29.99 35.40 -2.16
C PHE A 71 -31.12 36.33 -2.58
N ALA A 72 -30.89 37.11 -3.63
CA ALA A 72 -31.85 38.09 -4.14
C ALA A 72 -31.59 38.37 -5.63
N VAL A 73 -32.61 38.89 -6.30
CA VAL A 73 -32.51 39.53 -7.62
C VAL A 73 -32.99 40.95 -7.42
N GLU A 74 -32.16 41.93 -7.73
CA GLU A 74 -32.46 43.36 -7.60
C GLU A 74 -32.15 44.08 -8.91
N GLU A 75 -32.90 45.14 -9.19
CA GLU A 75 -32.68 45.99 -10.35
C GLU A 75 -31.74 47.14 -10.00
N GLU A 76 -30.85 47.48 -10.94
CA GLU A 76 -30.17 48.78 -10.96
C GLU A 76 -31.21 49.82 -11.42
N HIS A 77 -31.20 51.05 -10.88
CA HIS A 77 -32.24 52.08 -11.07
C HIS A 77 -32.85 52.19 -12.51
N PRO A 78 -34.14 52.59 -12.65
CA PRO A 78 -35.09 52.08 -13.66
C PRO A 78 -35.00 52.60 -15.12
N ASP A 79 -33.92 53.26 -15.55
CA ASP A 79 -33.93 54.07 -16.78
C ASP A 79 -33.26 53.43 -18.01
N MET A 80 -33.41 52.13 -18.25
CA MET A 80 -32.98 51.54 -19.54
C MET A 80 -33.83 50.35 -19.99
N TYR A 81 -35.01 50.64 -20.54
CA TYR A 81 -35.78 49.67 -21.33
C TYR A 81 -36.34 50.32 -22.59
N GLU A 82 -35.73 50.01 -23.75
CA GLU A 82 -36.43 49.74 -25.01
C GLU A 82 -35.42 49.49 -26.14
N ARG A 83 -35.40 48.26 -26.68
CA ARG A 83 -35.53 47.94 -28.12
C ARG A 83 -34.85 46.62 -28.53
N ALA A 84 -35.54 46.05 -29.51
CA ALA A 84 -35.06 45.27 -30.64
C ALA A 84 -35.06 43.74 -30.54
N VAL A 85 -35.93 43.23 -31.42
CA VAL A 85 -36.23 41.85 -31.82
C VAL A 85 -35.24 41.40 -32.90
N LEU A 86 -34.81 40.13 -32.90
CA LEU A 86 -34.90 39.16 -34.03
C LEU A 86 -33.85 38.00 -33.98
N ARG A 87 -34.40 36.77 -34.16
CA ARG A 87 -33.89 35.57 -34.89
C ARG A 87 -32.65 34.80 -34.39
N LYS A 88 -32.77 33.47 -34.14
CA LYS A 88 -32.81 32.31 -35.10
C LYS A 88 -32.37 31.04 -34.34
N ASP A 89 -33.16 29.98 -34.42
CA ASP A 89 -32.89 28.69 -33.76
C ASP A 89 -31.67 27.97 -34.36
N HIS A 90 -30.76 27.53 -33.47
CA HIS A 90 -29.77 26.51 -33.81
C HIS A 90 -30.34 25.14 -33.43
N GLN A 91 -30.70 24.36 -34.46
CA GLN A 91 -31.16 22.99 -34.33
C GLN A 91 -30.00 22.04 -33.96
N LYS A 92 -29.80 21.84 -32.66
CA LYS A 92 -29.41 20.55 -32.06
C LYS A 92 -29.68 20.62 -30.56
N LYS A 93 -30.74 19.95 -30.10
CA LYS A 93 -31.02 19.79 -28.67
C LYS A 93 -29.99 18.82 -28.10
N TYR A 94 -28.95 19.34 -27.47
CA TYR A 94 -28.04 18.53 -26.67
C TYR A 94 -28.77 18.01 -25.43
N GLY A 95 -28.74 16.70 -25.22
CA GLY A 95 -29.30 16.07 -24.02
C GLY A 95 -28.39 16.23 -22.79
N ALA A 96 -28.89 15.86 -21.62
CA ALA A 96 -28.18 15.97 -20.34
C ALA A 96 -26.84 15.18 -20.30
N THR A 97 -26.63 14.23 -21.20
CA THR A 97 -25.37 13.46 -21.33
C THR A 97 -24.16 14.31 -21.75
N VAL A 98 -24.36 15.52 -22.30
CA VAL A 98 -23.26 16.45 -22.60
C VAL A 98 -22.60 16.98 -21.32
N ASP A 99 -23.34 17.10 -20.23
CA ASP A 99 -22.79 17.57 -18.95
C ASP A 99 -21.79 16.57 -18.40
N LEU A 100 -22.05 15.26 -18.55
CA LEU A 100 -21.10 14.22 -18.18
C LEU A 100 -19.78 14.38 -18.96
N TRP A 101 -19.80 14.74 -20.24
CA TRP A 101 -18.56 15.00 -20.98
C TRP A 101 -17.69 16.07 -20.29
N SER A 102 -18.31 17.19 -19.92
CA SER A 102 -17.62 18.30 -19.26
C SER A 102 -17.08 17.93 -17.86
N ILE A 103 -17.84 17.13 -17.11
CA ILE A 103 -17.43 16.60 -15.81
C ILE A 103 -16.18 15.72 -15.96
N GLY A 104 -16.14 14.85 -16.97
CA GLY A 104 -14.98 14.00 -17.23
C GLY A 104 -13.71 14.75 -17.55
N VAL A 105 -13.81 15.74 -18.46
CA VAL A 105 -12.67 16.61 -18.79
C VAL A 105 -12.20 17.35 -17.54
N THR A 106 -13.12 17.80 -16.68
CA THR A 106 -12.82 18.48 -15.42
C THR A 106 -12.11 17.56 -14.44
N PHE A 107 -12.59 16.32 -14.26
CA PHE A 107 -11.95 15.33 -13.40
C PHE A 107 -10.56 14.94 -13.89
N TYR A 108 -10.38 14.71 -15.20
CA TYR A 108 -9.05 14.45 -15.77
C TYR A 108 -8.10 15.62 -15.53
N HIS A 109 -8.57 16.85 -15.75
CA HIS A 109 -7.77 18.05 -15.53
C HIS A 109 -7.40 18.24 -14.06
N ALA A 110 -8.33 18.00 -13.14
CA ALA A 110 -8.07 18.04 -11.70
C ALA A 110 -7.09 16.94 -11.26
N ALA A 111 -7.17 15.75 -11.86
CA ALA A 111 -6.31 14.61 -11.53
C ALA A 111 -4.87 14.75 -12.07
N THR A 112 -4.71 15.33 -13.25
CA THR A 112 -3.42 15.32 -13.99
C THR A 112 -2.79 16.70 -14.15
N GLY A 113 -3.51 17.78 -13.85
CA GLY A 113 -3.08 19.16 -14.14
C GLY A 113 -3.05 19.50 -15.64
N SER A 114 -3.48 18.60 -16.52
CA SER A 114 -3.49 18.78 -17.98
C SER A 114 -4.86 18.46 -18.58
N LEU A 115 -5.18 19.06 -19.72
CA LEU A 115 -6.37 18.67 -20.48
C LEU A 115 -6.15 17.28 -21.13
N PRO A 116 -7.18 16.42 -21.19
CA PRO A 116 -7.07 15.07 -21.75
C PRO A 116 -6.78 15.06 -23.26
N PHE A 117 -7.26 16.06 -23.99
CA PHE A 117 -7.14 16.14 -25.44
C PHE A 117 -6.43 17.43 -25.83
N ARG A 118 -5.25 17.30 -26.45
CA ARG A 118 -4.40 18.45 -26.78
C ARG A 118 -3.78 18.29 -28.18
N PRO A 119 -4.18 19.13 -29.16
CA PRO A 119 -3.45 19.24 -30.41
C PRO A 119 -2.12 19.98 -30.17
N PHE A 120 -1.19 19.85 -31.12
CA PHE A 120 0.03 20.65 -31.11
C PHE A 120 -0.35 22.14 -31.19
N GLU A 121 0.38 23.00 -30.46
CA GLU A 121 0.06 24.43 -30.21
C GLU A 121 -1.17 24.74 -29.34
N GLY A 122 -1.99 23.73 -29.02
CA GLY A 122 -3.09 23.83 -28.08
C GLY A 122 -4.47 24.05 -28.70
N PRO A 123 -5.54 23.75 -27.94
CA PRO A 123 -6.90 23.54 -28.47
C PRO A 123 -7.56 24.79 -29.04
N ARG A 124 -7.10 26.00 -28.66
CA ARG A 124 -7.63 27.27 -29.19
C ARG A 124 -7.01 27.65 -30.53
N ARG A 125 -5.74 27.28 -30.75
CA ARG A 125 -5.00 27.61 -31.96
C ARG A 125 -5.32 26.62 -33.08
N ASN A 126 -5.42 25.34 -32.74
CA ASN A 126 -5.71 24.28 -33.70
C ASN A 126 -7.08 23.63 -33.45
N LYS A 127 -8.14 24.33 -33.85
CA LYS A 127 -9.54 23.88 -33.64
C LYS A 127 -9.90 22.65 -34.50
N GLU A 128 -9.31 22.55 -35.68
CA GLU A 128 -9.56 21.46 -36.63
C GLU A 128 -9.02 20.13 -36.09
N VAL A 129 -7.75 20.11 -35.66
CA VAL A 129 -7.18 18.91 -35.04
C VAL A 129 -7.84 18.61 -33.70
N MET A 130 -8.26 19.63 -32.94
CA MET A 130 -9.04 19.40 -31.72
C MET A 130 -10.36 18.67 -32.01
N TYR A 131 -11.09 19.10 -33.04
CA TYR A 131 -12.32 18.43 -33.47
C TYR A 131 -12.02 16.98 -33.88
N LYS A 132 -10.98 16.78 -34.70
CA LYS A 132 -10.50 15.45 -35.12
C LYS A 132 -10.19 14.54 -33.93
N ILE A 133 -9.47 15.03 -32.91
CA ILE A 133 -9.15 14.26 -31.70
C ILE A 133 -10.44 13.86 -30.96
N ILE A 134 -11.42 14.74 -30.82
CA ILE A 134 -12.64 14.42 -30.07
C ILE A 134 -13.49 13.39 -30.84
N THR A 135 -13.61 13.54 -32.17
CA THR A 135 -14.50 12.71 -32.99
C THR A 135 -13.91 11.35 -33.36
N GLU A 136 -12.62 11.28 -33.67
CA GLU A 136 -11.95 10.05 -34.10
C GLU A 136 -11.38 9.25 -32.92
N LYS A 137 -11.71 9.65 -31.69
CA LYS A 137 -11.20 9.04 -30.46
C LYS A 137 -11.54 7.54 -30.38
N PRO A 138 -10.55 6.64 -30.24
CA PRO A 138 -10.81 5.21 -30.04
C PRO A 138 -11.60 4.93 -28.76
N SER A 139 -12.39 3.86 -28.77
CA SER A 139 -13.16 3.44 -27.60
C SER A 139 -12.25 3.07 -26.43
N GLY A 140 -12.58 3.54 -25.22
CA GLY A 140 -11.82 3.28 -23.99
C GLY A 140 -10.63 4.21 -23.73
N THR A 141 -10.23 5.03 -24.70
CA THR A 141 -9.14 6.01 -24.50
C THR A 141 -9.64 7.21 -23.68
N ILE A 142 -8.80 7.67 -22.75
CA ILE A 142 -9.11 8.78 -21.84
C ILE A 142 -8.30 10.04 -22.16
N SER A 143 -7.25 9.92 -22.99
CA SER A 143 -6.46 11.06 -23.44
C SER A 143 -5.89 10.87 -24.85
N GLY A 144 -5.61 11.99 -25.53
CA GLY A 144 -5.08 12.05 -26.89
C GLY A 144 -4.20 13.28 -27.07
N HIS A 145 -2.92 13.06 -27.35
CA HIS A 145 -1.90 14.12 -27.39
C HIS A 145 -1.14 14.13 -28.71
N GLN A 146 -0.99 15.31 -29.31
CA GLN A 146 -0.12 15.51 -30.47
C GLN A 146 1.15 16.23 -30.04
N LYS A 147 2.32 15.55 -30.12
CA LYS A 147 3.60 16.06 -29.59
C LYS A 147 4.30 17.07 -30.50
N CYS A 148 4.18 16.92 -31.80
CA CYS A 148 4.82 17.77 -32.81
C CYS A 148 3.82 18.22 -33.87
N GLU A 149 4.16 19.27 -34.60
CA GLU A 149 3.33 19.79 -35.69
C GLU A 149 3.07 18.69 -36.73
N ASN A 150 1.80 18.52 -37.11
CA ASN A 150 1.34 17.46 -38.02
C ASN A 150 1.73 16.02 -37.61
N GLY A 151 2.14 15.81 -36.35
CA GLY A 151 2.46 14.49 -35.80
C GLY A 151 1.22 13.63 -35.59
N LYS A 152 1.44 12.33 -35.36
CA LYS A 152 0.38 11.38 -34.97
C LYS A 152 -0.17 11.72 -33.58
N ILE A 153 -1.45 11.40 -33.36
CA ILE A 153 -2.08 11.52 -32.05
C ILE A 153 -1.72 10.27 -31.23
N GLU A 154 -1.10 10.48 -30.09
CA GLU A 154 -0.82 9.43 -29.11
C GLU A 154 -2.02 9.27 -28.18
N TRP A 155 -2.67 8.12 -28.30
CA TRP A 155 -3.83 7.77 -27.48
C TRP A 155 -3.40 6.97 -26.24
N SER A 156 -4.01 7.25 -25.10
CA SER A 156 -3.81 6.47 -23.88
C SER A 156 -5.14 6.13 -23.21
N THR A 157 -5.24 4.90 -22.70
CA THR A 157 -6.30 4.40 -21.82
C THR A 157 -5.97 4.58 -20.35
N GLU A 158 -4.75 5.02 -20.03
CA GLU A 158 -4.22 5.12 -18.67
C GLU A 158 -3.89 6.57 -18.29
N MET A 159 -3.93 6.85 -16.99
CA MET A 159 -3.48 8.12 -16.43
C MET A 159 -1.95 8.23 -16.58
N PRO A 160 -1.40 9.44 -16.83
CA PRO A 160 0.04 9.63 -16.94
C PRO A 160 0.76 9.30 -15.62
N VAL A 161 2.05 8.96 -15.69
CA VAL A 161 2.88 8.65 -14.51
C VAL A 161 2.96 9.83 -13.54
N SER A 162 2.86 11.05 -14.05
CA SER A 162 2.78 12.30 -13.26
C SER A 162 1.50 12.45 -12.43
N CYS A 163 0.49 11.60 -12.63
CA CYS A 163 -0.75 11.61 -11.87
C CYS A 163 -0.53 11.08 -10.44
N ILE A 164 -0.88 11.91 -9.45
CA ILE A 164 -0.70 11.61 -8.02
C ILE A 164 -1.72 10.55 -7.53
N LEU A 165 -2.78 10.28 -8.31
CA LEU A 165 -3.80 9.31 -7.93
C LEU A 165 -3.32 7.86 -8.10
N GLY A 166 -3.55 7.05 -7.05
CA GLY A 166 -3.23 5.63 -7.05
C GLY A 166 -4.01 4.82 -8.11
N PRO A 167 -3.56 3.62 -8.48
CA PRO A 167 -4.08 2.82 -9.60
C PRO A 167 -5.60 2.62 -9.64
N GLU A 168 -6.28 2.44 -8.51
CA GLU A 168 -7.73 2.21 -8.45
C GLU A 168 -8.58 3.46 -8.74
N ARG A 169 -8.05 4.67 -8.52
CA ARG A 169 -8.66 5.91 -9.05
C ARG A 169 -8.37 6.10 -10.54
N ARG A 170 -7.45 5.31 -11.13
CA ARG A 170 -7.14 5.32 -12.58
C ARG A 170 -8.18 4.53 -13.38
N THR A 171 -8.92 3.63 -12.74
CA THR A 171 -10.10 2.92 -13.26
C THR A 171 -11.40 3.63 -12.91
N LEU A 172 -11.42 4.96 -12.86
CA LEU A 172 -12.61 5.63 -13.37
C LEU A 172 -12.65 5.21 -14.84
N GLY A 173 -13.39 4.13 -15.12
CA GLY A 173 -13.71 3.63 -16.44
C GLY A 173 -14.51 4.69 -17.16
N TRP A 174 -13.84 5.79 -17.49
CA TRP A 174 -14.37 6.91 -18.20
C TRP A 174 -14.47 6.48 -19.65
N LYS A 175 -15.49 5.65 -19.93
CA LYS A 175 -15.94 5.35 -21.28
C LYS A 175 -16.62 6.60 -21.83
N GLN A 176 -15.88 7.69 -21.98
CA GLN A 176 -16.28 8.75 -22.91
C GLN A 176 -16.28 8.10 -24.27
N LYS A 177 -17.45 7.71 -24.76
CA LYS A 177 -17.62 7.41 -26.18
C LYS A 177 -18.16 8.69 -26.82
N ALA A 178 -17.67 9.04 -28.00
CA ALA A 178 -18.24 10.13 -28.77
C ALA A 178 -19.70 9.82 -29.18
N ASP A 179 -20.07 8.54 -29.12
CA ASP A 179 -21.39 7.98 -29.40
C ASP A 179 -22.31 8.07 -28.18
N GLN A 180 -23.39 8.86 -28.28
CA GLN A 180 -24.33 9.15 -27.18
C GLN A 180 -25.07 7.91 -26.68
N GLU A 181 -25.28 6.89 -27.51
CA GLU A 181 -26.00 5.66 -27.15
C GLU A 181 -25.19 4.71 -26.26
N LYS A 182 -23.86 4.89 -26.18
CA LYS A 182 -22.96 4.00 -25.43
C LYS A 182 -22.35 4.66 -24.19
N CYS A 183 -22.80 5.87 -23.84
CA CYS A 183 -22.40 6.62 -22.65
C CYS A 183 -23.24 6.21 -21.43
N TRP A 184 -22.66 6.34 -20.24
CA TRP A 184 -23.43 6.19 -19.00
C TRP A 184 -24.52 7.26 -18.89
N GLY A 185 -25.69 6.87 -18.37
CA GLY A 185 -26.67 7.80 -17.85
C GLY A 185 -26.27 8.33 -16.47
N PHE A 186 -26.98 9.33 -15.96
CA PHE A 186 -26.71 9.92 -14.64
C PHE A 186 -26.86 8.91 -13.50
N ASP A 187 -27.86 8.03 -13.53
CA ASP A 187 -28.09 7.07 -12.45
C ASP A 187 -26.89 6.13 -12.28
N GLN A 188 -26.37 5.60 -13.39
CA GLN A 188 -25.16 4.79 -13.36
C GLN A 188 -23.94 5.61 -12.91
N PHE A 189 -23.77 6.83 -13.42
CA PHE A 189 -22.68 7.70 -12.99
C PHE A 189 -22.70 7.97 -11.47
N PHE A 190 -23.87 8.28 -10.90
CA PHE A 190 -24.03 8.51 -9.48
C PHE A 190 -23.83 7.24 -8.65
N ALA A 191 -24.34 6.09 -9.11
CA ALA A 191 -24.11 4.81 -8.44
C ALA A 191 -22.61 4.48 -8.34
N GLU A 192 -21.89 4.57 -9.46
CA GLU A 192 -20.46 4.25 -9.54
C GLU A 192 -19.59 5.26 -8.77
N THR A 193 -19.92 6.56 -8.84
CA THR A 193 -19.18 7.58 -8.06
C THR A 193 -19.46 7.48 -6.57
N ASN A 194 -20.70 7.21 -6.17
CA ASN A 194 -21.02 6.98 -4.76
C ASN A 194 -20.33 5.73 -4.23
N ASP A 195 -20.28 4.63 -5.00
CA ASP A 195 -19.54 3.43 -4.60
C ASP A 195 -18.08 3.77 -4.26
N ILE A 196 -17.39 4.55 -5.10
CA ILE A 196 -16.01 4.98 -4.85
C ILE A 196 -15.91 5.85 -3.59
N LEU A 197 -16.85 6.77 -3.37
CA LEU A 197 -16.83 7.70 -2.24
C LEU A 197 -17.11 7.03 -0.88
N HIS A 198 -17.80 5.90 -0.86
CA HIS A 198 -18.10 5.15 0.38
C HIS A 198 -17.04 4.12 0.75
N ARG A 199 -16.04 3.89 -0.11
CA ARG A 199 -14.89 3.01 0.21
C ARG A 199 -13.93 3.70 1.17
N THR A 200 -13.45 2.94 2.15
CA THR A 200 -12.32 3.32 2.99
C THR A 200 -11.00 2.89 2.33
N VAL A 201 -9.88 3.48 2.77
CA VAL A 201 -8.55 3.19 2.23
C VAL A 201 -7.71 2.46 3.26
N VAL A 202 -7.18 1.31 2.88
CA VAL A 202 -6.18 0.56 3.64
C VAL A 202 -4.83 0.72 2.96
N TYR A 203 -3.84 1.25 3.67
CA TYR A 203 -2.49 1.46 3.17
C TYR A 203 -1.66 0.21 3.39
N VAL A 204 -1.06 -0.30 2.31
CA VAL A 204 -0.22 -1.51 2.33
C VAL A 204 1.10 -1.22 1.64
N PHE A 205 2.22 -1.51 2.27
CA PHE A 205 3.55 -1.36 1.68
C PHE A 205 4.16 -2.74 1.36
N SER A 206 4.35 -3.04 0.08
CA SER A 206 5.03 -4.26 -0.36
C SER A 206 6.54 -4.08 -0.17
N LEU A 207 7.10 -4.76 0.82
CA LEU A 207 8.48 -4.51 1.26
C LEU A 207 9.52 -4.90 0.21
N GLN A 208 9.33 -6.04 -0.46
CA GLN A 208 10.25 -6.54 -1.49
C GLN A 208 10.14 -5.77 -2.82
N GLN A 209 8.91 -5.35 -3.17
CA GLN A 209 8.69 -4.52 -4.36
C GLN A 209 9.06 -3.05 -4.10
N ALA A 210 9.16 -2.64 -2.82
CA ALA A 210 9.32 -1.26 -2.37
C ALA A 210 8.24 -0.32 -2.93
N THR A 211 6.97 -0.75 -2.85
CA THR A 211 5.81 -0.04 -3.40
C THR A 211 4.69 0.16 -2.37
N LEU A 212 4.15 1.37 -2.29
CA LEU A 212 2.97 1.68 -1.48
C LEU A 212 1.69 1.50 -2.30
N HIS A 213 0.74 0.76 -1.74
CA HIS A 213 -0.57 0.46 -2.31
C HIS A 213 -1.68 1.08 -1.46
N HIS A 214 -2.66 1.65 -2.14
CA HIS A 214 -3.88 2.20 -1.55
C HIS A 214 -5.04 1.29 -1.91
N VAL A 215 -5.49 0.43 -1.01
CA VAL A 215 -6.57 -0.54 -1.28
C VAL A 215 -7.91 0.09 -0.90
N TYR A 216 -8.77 0.34 -1.88
CA TYR A 216 -10.09 0.93 -1.65
C TYR A 216 -11.12 -0.18 -1.47
N ILE A 217 -11.69 -0.26 -0.27
CA ILE A 217 -12.56 -1.36 0.15
C ILE A 217 -13.74 -0.82 0.97
N HIS A 218 -14.92 -1.43 0.88
CA HIS A 218 -16.02 -1.05 1.77
C HIS A 218 -15.82 -1.62 3.17
N GLU A 219 -16.29 -0.88 4.17
CA GLU A 219 -16.15 -1.27 5.58
C GLU A 219 -16.76 -2.64 5.93
N TYR A 220 -17.81 -3.04 5.21
CA TYR A 220 -18.48 -4.33 5.37
C TYR A 220 -17.82 -5.48 4.60
N ASN A 221 -16.87 -5.20 3.70
CA ASN A 221 -16.15 -6.26 2.99
C ASN A 221 -15.19 -7.00 3.92
N THR A 222 -14.83 -8.21 3.53
CA THR A 222 -14.07 -9.18 4.32
C THR A 222 -12.58 -9.16 4.01
N ALA A 223 -11.78 -9.77 4.89
CA ALA A 223 -10.35 -9.97 4.68
C ALA A 223 -10.04 -10.82 3.44
N SER A 224 -10.91 -11.78 3.08
CA SER A 224 -10.77 -12.55 1.84
C SER A 224 -10.77 -11.66 0.59
N LEU A 225 -11.72 -10.72 0.49
CA LEU A 225 -11.75 -9.76 -0.61
C LEU A 225 -10.53 -8.83 -0.57
N PHE A 226 -10.13 -8.36 0.61
CA PHE A 226 -8.95 -7.53 0.78
C PHE A 226 -7.68 -8.21 0.24
N GLN A 227 -7.44 -9.47 0.60
CA GLN A 227 -6.27 -10.22 0.11
C GLN A 227 -6.34 -10.51 -1.40
N GLU A 228 -7.54 -10.71 -1.97
CA GLU A 228 -7.74 -10.84 -3.41
C GLU A 228 -7.40 -9.53 -4.15
N LEU A 229 -7.87 -8.40 -3.62
CA LEU A 229 -7.53 -7.07 -4.13
C LEU A 229 -6.02 -6.84 -4.05
N LEU A 230 -5.36 -7.20 -2.94
CA LEU A 230 -3.89 -7.15 -2.84
C LEU A 230 -3.24 -8.01 -3.92
N SER A 231 -3.70 -9.25 -4.11
CA SER A 231 -3.10 -10.19 -5.05
C SER A 231 -3.12 -9.66 -6.48
N ARG A 232 -4.24 -9.07 -6.91
CA ARG A 232 -4.36 -8.42 -8.23
C ARG A 232 -3.41 -7.23 -8.40
N ARG A 233 -3.05 -6.56 -7.31
CA ARG A 233 -2.24 -5.33 -7.30
C ARG A 233 -0.75 -5.60 -7.28
N THR A 234 -0.34 -6.60 -6.51
CA THR A 234 1.05 -6.92 -6.23
C THR A 234 1.54 -8.11 -7.05
N SER A 235 0.61 -8.85 -7.69
CA SER A 235 0.86 -10.14 -8.32
C SER A 235 1.38 -11.20 -7.34
N ILE A 236 1.15 -11.03 -6.03
CA ILE A 236 1.50 -11.99 -4.98
C ILE A 236 0.27 -12.83 -4.66
N SER A 237 0.36 -14.16 -4.82
CA SER A 237 -0.71 -15.11 -4.53
C SER A 237 -1.12 -15.09 -3.05
N LEU A 238 -2.39 -15.43 -2.75
CA LEU A 238 -2.95 -15.40 -1.39
C LEU A 238 -2.09 -16.19 -0.37
N HIS A 239 -1.59 -17.37 -0.75
CA HIS A 239 -0.78 -18.24 0.11
C HIS A 239 0.62 -17.69 0.40
N ASN A 240 1.12 -16.78 -0.43
CA ASN A 240 2.44 -16.18 -0.28
C ASN A 240 2.39 -14.85 0.48
N GLN A 241 1.21 -14.31 0.79
CA GLN A 241 1.07 -13.03 1.50
C GLN A 241 1.31 -13.20 3.01
N GLU A 242 2.37 -12.60 3.52
CA GLU A 242 2.62 -12.42 4.96
C GLU A 242 2.42 -10.94 5.30
N LEU A 243 1.46 -10.66 6.20
CA LEU A 243 1.13 -9.31 6.62
C LEU A 243 1.77 -9.01 7.97
N LEU A 244 2.34 -7.81 8.11
CA LEU A 244 2.86 -7.30 9.37
C LEU A 244 2.30 -5.91 9.66
N TYR A 245 2.07 -5.62 10.94
CA TYR A 245 1.66 -4.31 11.39
C TYR A 245 2.35 -4.00 12.72
N GLU A 246 2.99 -2.83 12.81
CA GLU A 246 3.72 -2.38 14.01
C GLU A 246 4.72 -3.42 14.57
N GLY A 247 5.43 -4.09 13.67
CA GLY A 247 6.48 -5.06 14.01
C GLY A 247 5.98 -6.48 14.33
N ARG A 248 4.66 -6.74 14.28
CA ARG A 248 4.09 -8.06 14.57
C ARG A 248 3.38 -8.66 13.35
N ARG A 249 3.27 -9.99 13.33
CA ARG A 249 2.44 -10.72 12.35
C ARG A 249 0.97 -10.30 12.49
N LEU A 250 0.36 -9.90 11.37
CA LEU A 250 -1.06 -9.57 11.30
C LEU A 250 -1.81 -10.74 10.65
N ILE A 251 -2.49 -11.52 11.48
CA ILE A 251 -3.38 -12.59 11.01
C ILE A 251 -4.80 -12.01 10.90
N LEU A 252 -5.36 -12.06 9.69
CA LEU A 252 -6.73 -11.63 9.42
C LEU A 252 -7.58 -12.88 9.19
N ASP A 253 -8.57 -13.10 10.05
CA ASP A 253 -9.60 -14.11 9.80
C ASP A 253 -10.31 -13.80 8.46
N PRO A 254 -10.55 -14.78 7.57
CA PRO A 254 -11.12 -14.54 6.25
C PRO A 254 -12.45 -13.76 6.26
N ASN A 255 -13.25 -13.89 7.32
CA ASN A 255 -14.55 -13.24 7.48
C ASN A 255 -14.47 -11.91 8.24
N ARG A 256 -13.30 -11.53 8.75
CA ARG A 256 -13.09 -10.26 9.45
C ARG A 256 -13.40 -9.09 8.53
N GLN A 257 -14.26 -8.19 8.99
CA GLN A 257 -14.66 -7.01 8.22
C GLN A 257 -13.59 -5.93 8.22
N ALA A 258 -13.45 -5.23 7.09
CA ALA A 258 -12.47 -4.16 6.87
C ALA A 258 -12.58 -3.03 7.90
N LYS A 259 -13.78 -2.74 8.41
CA LYS A 259 -13.99 -1.75 9.49
C LYS A 259 -13.16 -2.03 10.75
N THR A 260 -12.84 -3.29 11.01
CA THR A 260 -12.10 -3.76 12.19
C THR A 260 -10.60 -3.91 11.93
N PHE A 261 -10.12 -3.62 10.72
CA PHE A 261 -8.69 -3.65 10.44
C PHE A 261 -7.94 -2.58 11.25
N PRO A 262 -6.62 -2.76 11.45
CA PRO A 262 -5.79 -1.73 12.04
C PRO A 262 -5.90 -0.41 11.26
N LYS A 263 -5.81 0.72 11.96
CA LYS A 263 -5.85 2.04 11.32
C LYS A 263 -4.52 2.29 10.61
N THR A 264 -4.55 2.33 9.28
CA THR A 264 -3.36 2.53 8.46
C THR A 264 -3.26 3.96 7.94
N SER A 265 -2.03 4.43 7.73
CA SER A 265 -1.74 5.70 7.07
C SER A 265 -0.59 5.54 6.08
N ARG A 266 -0.24 6.61 5.37
CA ARG A 266 0.92 6.64 4.47
C ARG A 266 2.23 6.31 5.19
N ASP A 267 2.39 6.77 6.44
CA ASP A 267 3.61 6.61 7.23
C ASP A 267 3.58 5.40 8.18
N ASN A 268 2.39 4.81 8.36
CA ASN A 268 2.14 3.58 9.12
C ASN A 268 1.22 2.61 8.35
N PRO A 269 1.70 2.01 7.24
CA PRO A 269 0.95 1.02 6.47
C PRO A 269 1.08 -0.39 7.06
N ILE A 270 0.20 -1.30 6.64
CA ILE A 270 0.44 -2.74 6.78
C ILE A 270 1.59 -3.12 5.85
N MET A 271 2.61 -3.79 6.37
CA MET A 271 3.71 -4.33 5.57
C MET A 271 3.29 -5.65 4.95
N LEU A 272 3.52 -5.81 3.65
CA LEU A 272 3.36 -7.06 2.92
C LEU A 272 4.73 -7.63 2.56
N VAL A 273 4.95 -8.89 2.90
CA VAL A 273 6.13 -9.66 2.54
C VAL A 273 5.66 -10.94 1.82
N SER A 274 6.28 -11.26 0.69
CA SER A 274 6.06 -12.53 0.00
C SER A 274 6.98 -13.62 0.56
N ARG A 275 6.46 -14.85 0.64
CA ARG A 275 7.28 -16.04 0.88
C ARG A 275 8.22 -16.35 -0.29
N GLU A 276 7.86 -15.91 -1.48
CA GLU A 276 8.63 -16.08 -2.71
C GLU A 276 9.44 -14.84 -3.08
N SER A 277 10.39 -15.02 -4.01
CA SER A 277 11.12 -13.91 -4.60
C SER A 277 10.20 -13.12 -5.53
N VAL A 278 10.19 -11.79 -5.36
CA VAL A 278 9.45 -10.87 -6.23
C VAL A 278 10.38 -9.76 -6.69
N THR A 279 10.12 -9.24 -7.90
CA THR A 279 10.94 -8.17 -8.49
C THR A 279 10.79 -6.87 -7.71
N THR A 280 11.91 -6.25 -7.37
CA THR A 280 11.91 -4.90 -6.79
C THR A 280 11.56 -3.87 -7.86
N VAL A 281 10.64 -2.96 -7.53
CA VAL A 281 10.11 -1.95 -8.46
C VAL A 281 10.51 -0.54 -7.99
N GLY A 282 10.26 -0.21 -6.73
CA GLY A 282 10.44 1.14 -6.19
C GLY A 282 9.35 2.12 -6.64
N LEU A 283 9.56 3.40 -6.34
CA LEU A 283 8.70 4.49 -6.77
C LEU A 283 9.05 4.85 -8.22
N ILE A 284 8.06 4.75 -9.10
CA ILE A 284 8.17 5.20 -10.49
C ILE A 284 7.83 6.69 -10.53
N PHE A 285 8.75 7.50 -11.06
CA PHE A 285 8.57 8.93 -11.25
C PHE A 285 9.24 9.40 -12.54
N GLU A 286 8.74 10.49 -13.11
CA GLU A 286 9.32 11.16 -14.28
C GLU A 286 10.14 12.37 -13.84
N ASP A 287 11.24 12.62 -14.52
CA ASP A 287 12.00 13.87 -14.40
C ASP A 287 11.81 14.71 -15.68
N PRO A 288 10.85 15.66 -15.70
CA PRO A 288 10.57 16.46 -16.90
C PRO A 288 11.74 17.39 -17.19
N SER A 289 12.17 17.48 -18.45
CA SER A 289 13.26 18.39 -18.83
C SER A 289 12.87 19.86 -18.64
N PRO A 290 13.79 20.72 -18.16
CA PRO A 290 13.47 22.11 -17.90
C PRO A 290 13.13 22.85 -19.21
N PRO A 291 12.18 23.81 -19.18
CA PRO A 291 11.83 24.59 -20.36
C PRO A 291 13.01 25.48 -20.79
N LYS A 292 13.21 25.61 -22.10
CA LYS A 292 14.18 26.56 -22.67
C LYS A 292 13.64 27.98 -22.55
N VAL A 293 14.26 28.77 -21.68
CA VAL A 293 13.90 30.18 -21.45
C VAL A 293 14.54 31.05 -22.52
N GLN A 294 13.72 31.84 -23.23
CA GLN A 294 14.25 32.82 -24.17
C GLN A 294 14.79 34.05 -23.43
N PRO A 295 15.92 34.64 -23.87
CA PRO A 295 16.51 35.81 -23.22
C PRO A 295 15.68 37.08 -23.41
N ARG A 296 14.78 37.11 -24.41
CA ARG A 296 13.91 38.25 -24.68
C ARG A 296 13.02 38.56 -23.47
N TYR A 297 12.90 39.85 -23.15
CA TYR A 297 11.95 40.35 -22.15
C TYR A 297 10.53 40.33 -22.72
N ASP A 298 9.63 39.60 -22.07
CA ASP A 298 8.24 39.46 -22.47
C ASP A 298 7.39 39.03 -21.26
N LEU A 299 6.55 39.93 -20.76
CA LEU A 299 5.77 39.72 -19.54
C LEU A 299 4.81 38.51 -19.63
N ASP A 300 4.30 38.20 -20.82
CA ASP A 300 3.38 37.08 -21.03
C ASP A 300 4.13 35.75 -21.01
N LEU A 301 5.26 35.68 -21.71
CA LEU A 301 6.11 34.49 -21.76
C LEU A 301 6.79 34.25 -20.41
N ASP A 302 7.29 35.30 -19.76
CA ASP A 302 8.02 35.21 -18.50
C ASP A 302 7.12 34.70 -17.37
N ALA A 303 5.88 35.21 -17.28
CA ALA A 303 4.88 34.66 -16.36
C ALA A 303 4.51 33.19 -16.69
N SER A 304 4.51 32.81 -17.97
CA SER A 304 4.28 31.42 -18.38
C SER A 304 5.45 30.51 -17.97
N TYR A 305 6.70 30.95 -18.18
CA TYR A 305 7.89 30.20 -17.75
C TYR A 305 7.93 30.03 -16.24
N ALA A 306 7.68 31.09 -15.48
CA ALA A 306 7.64 31.05 -14.02
C ALA A 306 6.57 30.07 -13.51
N LYS A 307 5.39 30.02 -14.14
CA LYS A 307 4.37 29.02 -13.84
C LYS A 307 4.88 27.60 -14.07
N THR A 308 5.53 27.34 -15.20
CA THR A 308 6.09 26.02 -15.53
C THR A 308 7.17 25.61 -14.53
N PHE A 309 8.13 26.49 -14.22
CA PHE A 309 9.17 26.20 -13.22
C PHE A 309 8.59 25.94 -11.83
N ALA A 310 7.61 26.72 -11.39
CA ALA A 310 6.93 26.48 -10.11
C ALA A 310 6.23 25.12 -10.10
N GLY A 311 5.60 24.73 -11.21
CA GLY A 311 5.00 23.41 -11.38
C GLY A 311 6.01 22.27 -11.33
N ASP A 312 7.09 22.38 -12.12
CA ASP A 312 8.15 21.38 -12.19
C ASP A 312 8.82 21.18 -10.83
N VAL A 313 9.26 22.26 -10.17
CA VAL A 313 9.89 22.18 -8.85
C VAL A 313 8.89 21.72 -7.78
N GLY A 314 7.61 22.10 -7.92
CA GLY A 314 6.53 21.58 -7.07
C GLY A 314 6.38 20.06 -7.18
N HIS A 315 6.49 19.51 -8.40
CA HIS A 315 6.52 18.07 -8.63
C HIS A 315 7.75 17.42 -7.99
N LEU A 316 8.96 17.99 -8.21
CA LEU A 316 10.19 17.48 -7.61
C LEU A 316 10.13 17.45 -6.08
N TRP A 317 9.55 18.49 -5.45
CA TRP A 317 9.33 18.55 -4.01
C TRP A 317 8.39 17.43 -3.51
N LYS A 318 7.27 17.19 -4.20
CA LYS A 318 6.35 16.09 -3.82
C LYS A 318 6.93 14.72 -4.06
N THR A 319 7.73 14.57 -5.11
CA THR A 319 8.44 13.32 -5.37
C THR A 319 9.52 13.09 -4.31
N SER A 320 10.30 14.10 -3.91
CA SER A 320 11.33 13.93 -2.86
C SER A 320 10.74 13.54 -1.50
N GLU A 321 9.60 14.12 -1.11
CA GLU A 321 8.82 13.70 0.06
C GLU A 321 8.47 12.21 -0.02
N SER A 322 8.03 11.76 -1.20
CA SER A 322 7.65 10.36 -1.43
C SER A 322 8.83 9.40 -1.41
N LEU A 323 9.97 9.78 -2.00
CA LEU A 323 11.21 9.00 -1.97
C LEU A 323 11.73 8.83 -0.54
N LEU A 324 11.62 9.87 0.30
CA LEU A 324 12.02 9.78 1.70
C LEU A 324 11.10 8.84 2.49
N VAL A 325 9.78 8.98 2.35
CA VAL A 325 8.80 8.10 3.01
C VAL A 325 9.04 6.64 2.63
N TYR A 326 9.29 6.34 1.35
CA TYR A 326 9.54 4.96 0.91
C TYR A 326 10.79 4.37 1.56
N GLN A 327 11.87 5.15 1.70
CA GLN A 327 13.07 4.68 2.39
C GLN A 327 12.76 4.39 3.86
N GLU A 328 12.08 5.31 4.56
CA GLU A 328 11.67 5.10 5.95
C GLU A 328 10.79 3.86 6.15
N LEU A 329 9.85 3.61 5.24
CA LEU A 329 9.03 2.40 5.26
C LEU A 329 9.85 1.13 5.05
N VAL A 330 10.82 1.14 4.12
CA VAL A 330 11.76 0.02 3.96
C VAL A 330 12.59 -0.16 5.23
N ARG A 331 13.11 0.90 5.86
CA ARG A 331 13.86 0.81 7.13
C ARG A 331 13.03 0.16 8.23
N LYS A 332 11.78 0.60 8.39
CA LYS A 332 10.83 0.00 9.35
C LYS A 332 10.55 -1.46 9.03
N GLY A 333 10.29 -1.79 7.76
CA GLY A 333 9.99 -3.15 7.33
C GLY A 333 11.19 -4.10 7.47
N VAL A 334 12.40 -3.66 7.15
CA VAL A 334 13.66 -4.40 7.34
C VAL A 334 13.84 -4.76 8.81
N ARG A 335 13.70 -3.79 9.72
CA ARG A 335 13.78 -4.04 11.16
C ARG A 335 12.74 -5.04 11.64
N GLY A 336 11.47 -4.84 11.27
CA GLY A 336 10.39 -5.75 11.64
C GLY A 336 10.61 -7.17 11.10
N LEU A 337 11.16 -7.29 9.88
CA LEU A 337 11.44 -8.58 9.27
C LEU A 337 12.61 -9.31 9.95
N ILE A 338 13.64 -8.60 10.38
CA ILE A 338 14.75 -9.19 11.15
C ILE A 338 14.23 -9.78 12.46
N GLU A 339 13.41 -9.04 13.20
CA GLU A 339 12.85 -9.52 14.47
C GLU A 339 11.93 -10.72 14.27
N LEU A 340 11.06 -10.69 13.25
CA LEU A 340 10.23 -11.85 12.92
C LEU A 340 11.05 -13.08 12.53
N MET A 341 12.14 -12.91 11.79
CA MET A 341 13.03 -14.03 11.47
C MET A 341 13.81 -14.55 12.69
N ARG A 342 14.08 -13.70 13.68
CA ARG A 342 14.65 -14.12 14.97
C ARG A 342 13.64 -14.91 15.81
N GLU A 343 12.37 -14.54 15.77
CA GLU A 343 11.28 -15.30 16.38
C GLU A 343 11.18 -16.69 15.73
N ASP A 344 11.12 -16.77 14.40
CA ASP A 344 11.08 -18.04 13.65
C ASP A 344 12.29 -18.93 13.97
N TYR A 345 13.47 -18.33 14.05
CA TYR A 345 14.68 -19.04 14.42
C TYR A 345 14.63 -19.58 15.85
N SER A 346 14.13 -18.80 16.80
CA SER A 346 13.96 -19.23 18.19
C SER A 346 12.98 -20.40 18.30
N GLU A 347 11.87 -20.36 17.57
CA GLU A 347 10.91 -21.47 17.50
C GLU A 347 11.55 -22.75 16.95
N ILE A 348 12.32 -22.64 15.86
CA ILE A 348 13.07 -23.77 15.30
C ILE A 348 14.11 -24.31 16.29
N GLN A 349 14.77 -23.44 17.05
CA GLN A 349 15.72 -23.87 18.10
C GLN A 349 15.02 -24.65 19.22
N HIS A 350 13.87 -24.18 19.70
CA HIS A 350 13.08 -24.92 20.68
C HIS A 350 12.66 -26.28 20.14
N LYS A 351 12.16 -26.33 18.90
CA LYS A 351 11.74 -27.59 18.27
C LYS A 351 12.91 -28.55 18.08
N LYS A 352 14.08 -28.03 17.69
CA LYS A 352 15.32 -28.81 17.57
C LYS A 352 15.67 -29.46 18.91
N SER A 353 15.68 -28.70 20.00
CA SER A 353 15.97 -29.22 21.33
C SER A 353 14.99 -30.32 21.75
N GLU A 354 13.69 -30.13 21.50
CA GLU A 354 12.66 -31.15 21.76
C GLU A 354 12.94 -32.45 20.99
N VAL A 355 13.20 -32.35 19.68
CA VAL A 355 13.50 -33.50 18.83
C VAL A 355 14.77 -34.22 19.28
N PHE A 356 15.82 -33.50 19.66
CA PHE A 356 17.06 -34.10 20.15
C PHE A 356 16.84 -34.87 21.46
N HIS A 357 16.06 -34.30 22.38
CA HIS A 357 15.68 -35.00 23.61
C HIS A 357 14.85 -36.25 23.32
N LEU A 358 13.88 -36.16 22.40
CA LEU A 358 13.05 -37.30 21.99
C LEU A 358 13.88 -38.42 21.36
N CYS A 359 14.82 -38.10 20.47
CA CYS A 359 15.74 -39.07 19.86
C CYS A 359 16.61 -39.77 20.93
N ASN A 360 17.19 -39.01 21.84
CA ASN A 360 18.02 -39.56 22.91
C ASN A 360 17.21 -40.48 23.83
N TYR A 361 16.00 -40.07 24.20
CA TYR A 361 15.10 -40.87 25.00
C TYR A 361 14.71 -42.17 24.29
N CYS A 362 14.31 -42.10 23.01
CA CYS A 362 13.96 -43.27 22.22
C CYS A 362 15.15 -44.24 22.06
N THR A 363 16.36 -43.71 21.85
CA THR A 363 17.60 -44.51 21.78
C THR A 363 17.80 -45.30 23.08
N GLN A 364 17.71 -44.63 24.24
CA GLN A 364 17.90 -45.27 25.55
C GLN A 364 16.84 -46.34 25.84
N ILE A 365 15.58 -46.10 25.45
CA ILE A 365 14.51 -47.09 25.62
C ILE A 365 14.79 -48.31 24.74
N LEU A 366 15.14 -48.11 23.47
CA LEU A 366 15.42 -49.20 22.54
C LEU A 366 16.65 -50.00 22.96
N GLU A 367 17.73 -49.36 23.39
CA GLU A 367 18.94 -50.03 23.88
C GLU A 367 18.63 -50.92 25.10
N LYS A 368 17.89 -50.40 26.08
CA LYS A 368 17.45 -51.20 27.25
C LYS A 368 16.53 -52.35 26.84
N THR A 369 15.66 -52.13 25.86
CA THR A 369 14.74 -53.15 25.37
C THR A 369 15.49 -54.25 24.62
N GLU A 370 16.41 -53.88 23.73
CA GLU A 370 17.22 -54.81 22.96
C GLU A 370 18.04 -55.71 23.90
N GLN A 371 18.70 -55.14 24.92
CA GLN A 371 19.41 -55.90 25.95
C GLN A 371 18.50 -56.90 26.68
N MET A 372 17.27 -56.50 27.00
CA MET A 372 16.30 -57.39 27.66
C MET A 372 15.84 -58.53 26.73
N PHE A 373 15.58 -58.24 25.46
CA PHE A 373 15.20 -59.27 24.47
C PHE A 373 16.38 -60.18 24.09
N GLU A 374 17.62 -59.69 24.15
CA GLU A 374 18.82 -60.50 23.93
C GLU A 374 18.91 -61.63 24.96
N VAL A 375 18.69 -61.33 26.24
CA VAL A 375 18.65 -62.32 27.33
C VAL A 375 17.53 -63.35 27.11
N LEU A 376 16.36 -62.92 26.64
CA LEU A 376 15.23 -63.82 26.34
C LEU A 376 15.49 -64.69 25.10
N MET A 377 16.17 -64.15 24.09
CA MET A 377 16.56 -64.89 22.89
C MET A 377 17.62 -65.96 23.20
N GLN A 378 18.59 -65.67 24.07
CA GLN A 378 19.55 -66.67 24.59
C GLN A 378 18.85 -67.81 25.36
N ALA A 379 17.64 -67.58 25.86
CA ALA A 379 16.76 -68.59 26.44
C ALA A 379 15.82 -69.28 25.41
N ASN A 380 16.08 -69.12 24.10
CA ASN A 380 15.28 -69.61 22.96
C ASN A 380 13.84 -69.05 22.87
N MET A 381 13.60 -67.84 23.39
CA MET A 381 12.29 -67.18 23.37
C MET A 381 12.33 -65.86 22.59
N LEU A 382 11.27 -65.56 21.80
CA LEU A 382 11.05 -64.24 21.16
C LEU A 382 12.14 -63.76 20.17
N SER A 383 12.64 -64.64 19.29
CA SER A 383 13.67 -64.28 18.31
C SER A 383 13.21 -63.25 17.26
N THR A 384 11.95 -63.32 16.82
CA THR A 384 11.38 -62.40 15.83
C THR A 384 11.25 -60.97 16.34
N GLU A 385 10.86 -60.80 17.60
CA GLU A 385 10.71 -59.50 18.22
C GLU A 385 12.06 -58.86 18.55
N TYR A 386 13.09 -59.66 18.84
CA TYR A 386 14.46 -59.16 18.98
C TYR A 386 14.96 -58.53 17.67
N ASP A 387 14.80 -59.22 16.54
CA ASP A 387 15.23 -58.71 15.22
C ASP A 387 14.52 -57.38 14.90
N GLU A 388 13.22 -57.28 15.21
CA GLU A 388 12.44 -56.06 15.04
C GLU A 388 12.95 -54.89 15.90
N ILE A 389 13.26 -55.14 17.19
CA ILE A 389 13.80 -54.12 18.10
C ILE A 389 15.21 -53.72 17.69
N SER A 390 16.05 -54.66 17.29
CA SER A 390 17.40 -54.39 16.81
C SER A 390 17.39 -53.51 15.57
N ASP A 391 16.48 -53.78 14.63
CA ASP A 391 16.32 -52.97 13.42
C ASP A 391 15.76 -51.57 13.73
N MET A 392 14.84 -51.47 14.69
CA MET A 392 14.37 -50.17 15.20
C MET A 392 15.50 -49.38 15.87
N HIS A 393 16.34 -50.02 16.69
CA HIS A 393 17.48 -49.38 17.34
C HIS A 393 18.50 -48.87 16.32
N LYS A 394 18.88 -49.69 15.32
CA LYS A 394 19.73 -49.27 14.20
C LYS A 394 19.13 -48.07 13.44
N LYS A 395 17.81 -48.06 13.26
CA LYS A 395 17.11 -46.95 12.59
C LYS A 395 17.19 -45.66 13.40
N VAL A 396 16.94 -45.70 14.72
CA VAL A 396 17.07 -44.52 15.58
C VAL A 396 18.51 -44.01 15.64
N LEU A 397 19.52 -44.89 15.71
CA LEU A 397 20.93 -44.48 15.67
C LEU A 397 21.27 -43.76 14.36
N ARG A 398 20.74 -44.21 13.22
CA ARG A 398 20.90 -43.52 11.93
C ARG A 398 20.24 -42.13 11.94
N ILE A 399 19.06 -42.01 12.54
CA ILE A 399 18.36 -40.72 12.71
C ILE A 399 19.19 -39.79 13.61
N SER A 400 19.72 -40.29 14.74
CA SER A 400 20.60 -39.53 15.63
C SER A 400 21.85 -39.01 14.92
N GLY A 401 22.43 -39.79 14.00
CA GLY A 401 23.53 -39.34 13.14
C GLY A 401 23.16 -38.20 12.18
N SER A 402 21.88 -38.06 11.81
CA SER A 402 21.38 -36.96 10.96
C SER A 402 21.15 -35.64 11.72
N LEU A 403 21.22 -35.66 13.06
CA LEU A 403 21.04 -34.47 13.90
C LEU A 403 22.25 -33.53 13.88
N GLU A 404 23.47 -34.05 13.70
CA GLU A 404 24.69 -33.22 13.68
C GLU A 404 24.74 -32.22 12.50
N PRO A 405 24.40 -32.59 11.25
CA PRO A 405 24.21 -31.61 10.18
C PRO A 405 23.17 -30.53 10.49
N ILE A 406 22.07 -30.89 11.18
CA ILE A 406 21.01 -29.95 11.58
C ILE A 406 21.57 -28.96 12.60
N GLU A 407 22.32 -29.42 13.60
CA GLU A 407 22.99 -28.56 14.59
C GLU A 407 23.91 -27.54 13.90
N ARG A 408 24.79 -28.02 13.01
CA ARG A 408 25.73 -27.16 12.27
C ARG A 408 25.00 -26.10 11.44
N THR A 409 23.94 -26.49 10.73
CA THR A 409 23.15 -25.57 9.91
C THR A 409 22.42 -24.54 10.78
N THR A 410 21.89 -24.97 11.92
CA THR A 410 21.19 -24.07 12.85
C THR A 410 22.15 -23.05 13.49
N GLN A 411 23.40 -23.46 13.76
CA GLN A 411 24.45 -22.57 14.24
C GLN A 411 24.95 -21.61 13.14
N ASP A 412 25.07 -22.07 11.89
CA ASP A 412 25.37 -21.21 10.73
C ASP A 412 24.31 -20.11 10.60
N VAL A 413 23.03 -20.47 10.68
CA VAL A 413 21.93 -19.51 10.63
C VAL A 413 22.00 -18.51 11.80
N LYS A 414 22.35 -18.96 13.02
CA LYS A 414 22.57 -18.07 14.17
C LYS A 414 23.54 -16.95 13.85
N SER A 415 24.66 -17.30 13.22
CA SER A 415 25.75 -16.37 12.92
C SER A 415 25.32 -15.24 11.98
N LYS A 416 24.30 -15.49 11.13
CA LYS A 416 23.77 -14.50 10.17
C LYS A 416 23.03 -13.35 10.84
N PHE A 417 22.50 -13.56 12.05
CA PHE A 417 21.77 -12.55 12.84
C PHE A 417 22.63 -11.78 13.86
N LEU A 418 23.88 -12.19 14.06
CA LEU A 418 24.81 -11.52 14.97
C LEU A 418 25.27 -10.17 14.39
N PRO A 419 25.75 -9.24 15.24
CA PRO A 419 26.37 -8.00 14.76
C PRO A 419 27.52 -8.30 13.78
N GLY A 420 27.51 -7.64 12.61
CA GLY A 420 28.45 -7.93 11.51
C GLY A 420 28.04 -9.11 10.61
N GLY A 421 26.95 -9.81 10.93
CA GLY A 421 26.37 -10.87 10.12
C GLY A 421 25.64 -10.38 8.86
N LEU A 422 25.23 -11.34 8.04
CA LEU A 422 24.63 -11.11 6.72
C LEU A 422 23.27 -10.37 6.78
N LEU A 423 22.49 -10.59 7.84
CA LEU A 423 21.13 -10.08 8.01
C LEU A 423 21.04 -8.92 9.01
N THR A 424 22.00 -7.99 8.92
CA THR A 424 21.97 -6.75 9.71
C THR A 424 21.30 -5.62 8.93
N ASP A 425 20.77 -4.64 9.65
CA ASP A 425 20.15 -3.43 9.09
C ASP A 425 21.11 -2.23 9.02
N GLY A 426 22.39 -2.40 9.39
CA GLY A 426 23.36 -1.29 9.44
C GLY A 426 23.52 -0.52 8.12
N TRP A 427 23.35 -1.19 6.98
CA TRP A 427 23.37 -0.56 5.66
C TRP A 427 22.25 0.47 5.48
N THR A 428 21.12 0.29 6.17
CA THR A 428 19.96 1.19 6.08
C THR A 428 20.24 2.59 6.64
N GLN A 429 21.21 2.69 7.55
CA GLN A 429 21.65 3.96 8.14
C GLN A 429 22.73 4.65 7.29
N GLN A 430 23.51 3.87 6.54
CA GLN A 430 24.64 4.38 5.75
C GLN A 430 24.25 4.84 4.35
N VAL A 431 23.16 4.28 3.81
CA VAL A 431 22.71 4.51 2.42
C VAL A 431 21.37 5.23 2.41
N GLY A 432 21.14 5.99 1.35
CA GLY A 432 19.89 6.70 1.12
C GLY A 432 19.92 8.10 1.73
N THR A 433 18.74 8.62 2.00
CA THR A 433 18.51 9.91 2.66
C THR A 433 17.74 9.71 3.94
N HIS A 434 17.93 10.63 4.88
CA HIS A 434 17.27 10.65 6.18
C HIS A 434 16.53 11.97 6.43
N PRO A 435 15.56 12.00 7.35
CA PRO A 435 14.86 13.24 7.72
C PRO A 435 15.81 14.37 8.15
N GLU A 436 16.93 14.03 8.79
CA GLU A 436 17.94 14.98 9.27
C GLU A 436 18.68 15.69 8.13
N ASP A 437 18.71 15.12 6.92
CA ASP A 437 19.32 15.76 5.74
C ASP A 437 18.53 17.00 5.30
N ARG A 438 17.24 17.06 5.65
CA ARG A 438 16.31 18.16 5.35
C ARG A 438 16.24 18.53 3.86
N ASN A 439 16.43 17.55 2.98
CA ASN A 439 16.45 17.77 1.53
C ASN A 439 15.07 18.22 1.00
N VAL A 440 13.99 17.69 1.56
CA VAL A 440 12.62 18.07 1.19
C VAL A 440 12.35 19.54 1.52
N GLU A 441 12.77 20.00 2.70
CA GLU A 441 12.64 21.36 3.17
C GLU A 441 13.53 22.33 2.36
N LYS A 442 14.76 21.92 2.04
CA LYS A 442 15.65 22.71 1.17
C LYS A 442 15.03 22.95 -0.21
N ILE A 443 14.42 21.93 -0.83
CA ILE A 443 13.69 22.08 -2.10
C ILE A 443 12.46 22.98 -1.89
N LYS A 444 11.74 22.83 -0.78
CA LYS A 444 10.56 23.67 -0.46
C LYS A 444 10.90 25.16 -0.38
N VAL A 445 12.02 25.52 0.25
CA VAL A 445 12.48 26.92 0.31
C VAL A 445 12.74 27.48 -1.09
N LEU A 446 13.35 26.70 -1.98
CA LEU A 446 13.57 27.11 -3.37
C LEU A 446 12.24 27.24 -4.13
N LEU A 447 11.30 26.32 -3.92
CA LEU A 447 9.95 26.39 -4.48
C LEU A 447 9.21 27.66 -4.03
N ASP A 448 9.34 28.05 -2.76
CA ASP A 448 8.70 29.25 -2.24
C ASP A 448 9.28 30.53 -2.85
N ALA A 449 10.61 30.59 -3.04
CA ALA A 449 11.25 31.68 -3.77
C ALA A 449 10.76 31.76 -5.23
N ILE A 450 10.69 30.63 -5.92
CA ILE A 450 10.18 30.55 -7.31
C ILE A 450 8.70 30.98 -7.37
N THR A 451 7.90 30.56 -6.39
CA THR A 451 6.48 30.88 -6.32
C THR A 451 6.26 32.37 -6.07
N ALA A 452 7.08 33.01 -5.25
CA ALA A 452 7.06 34.45 -5.03
C ALA A 452 7.36 35.21 -6.34
N ILE A 453 8.39 34.80 -7.08
CA ILE A 453 8.70 35.38 -8.41
C ILE A 453 7.53 35.18 -9.37
N TYR A 454 6.93 33.98 -9.42
CA TYR A 454 5.76 33.72 -10.26
C TYR A 454 4.58 34.62 -9.93
N GLN A 455 4.30 34.85 -8.64
CA GLN A 455 3.23 35.75 -8.21
C GLN A 455 3.49 37.19 -8.65
N GLN A 456 4.74 37.65 -8.53
CA GLN A 456 5.16 38.96 -9.01
C GLN A 456 5.00 39.07 -10.53
N PHE A 457 5.48 38.09 -11.31
CA PHE A 457 5.34 38.10 -12.77
C PHE A 457 3.88 38.08 -13.23
N LYS A 458 3.00 37.42 -12.47
CA LYS A 458 1.55 37.47 -12.74
C LYS A 458 0.99 38.88 -12.53
N LYS A 459 1.49 39.63 -11.55
CA LYS A 459 1.14 41.03 -11.32
C LYS A 459 1.67 41.91 -12.45
N ASP A 460 2.95 41.77 -12.79
CA ASP A 460 3.59 42.54 -13.86
C ASP A 460 2.88 42.34 -15.21
N LYS A 461 2.51 41.10 -15.53
CA LYS A 461 1.70 40.75 -16.71
C LYS A 461 0.35 41.48 -16.73
N ALA A 462 -0.30 41.64 -15.57
CA ALA A 462 -1.58 42.36 -15.48
C ALA A 462 -1.41 43.87 -15.72
N GLU A 463 -0.26 44.43 -15.35
CA GLU A 463 0.08 45.84 -15.57
C GLU A 463 0.41 46.16 -17.04
N ARG A 464 0.69 45.14 -17.87
CA ARG A 464 1.04 45.21 -19.31
C ARG A 464 2.32 45.97 -19.66
N ARG A 465 2.75 46.93 -18.84
CA ARG A 465 3.98 47.70 -19.01
C ARG A 465 4.53 48.12 -17.66
N LEU A 466 5.83 47.91 -17.46
CA LEU A 466 6.54 48.27 -16.24
C LEU A 466 7.34 49.58 -16.43
N PRO A 467 7.49 50.39 -15.36
CA PRO A 467 8.50 51.45 -15.29
C PRO A 467 9.93 50.89 -15.40
N TYR A 468 10.91 51.73 -15.77
CA TYR A 468 12.29 51.29 -16.02
C TYR A 468 12.92 50.50 -14.86
N ASN A 469 12.77 50.97 -13.62
CA ASN A 469 13.34 50.30 -12.45
C ASN A 469 12.69 48.92 -12.20
N GLU A 470 11.37 48.84 -12.30
CA GLU A 470 10.61 47.58 -12.17
C GLU A 470 10.96 46.60 -13.30
N GLU A 471 11.19 47.10 -14.53
CA GLU A 471 11.66 46.27 -15.64
C GLU A 471 13.04 45.66 -15.35
N GLN A 472 13.97 46.41 -14.75
CA GLN A 472 15.27 45.87 -14.35
C GLN A 472 15.13 44.81 -13.25
N ILE A 473 14.27 45.04 -12.25
CA ILE A 473 13.98 44.08 -11.18
C ILE A 473 13.38 42.80 -11.79
N HIS A 474 12.40 42.92 -12.69
CA HIS A 474 11.80 41.80 -13.39
C HIS A 474 12.84 40.97 -14.16
N LYS A 475 13.74 41.62 -14.90
CA LYS A 475 14.84 40.95 -15.62
C LYS A 475 15.79 40.21 -14.67
N PHE A 476 16.08 40.80 -13.52
CA PHE A 476 16.93 40.17 -12.50
C PHE A 476 16.23 38.96 -11.85
N ASP A 477 14.96 39.09 -11.52
CA ASP A 477 14.17 37.98 -10.96
C ASP A 477 13.96 36.86 -11.97
N LYS A 478 13.91 37.15 -13.28
CA LYS A 478 13.93 36.12 -14.34
C LYS A 478 15.22 35.30 -14.30
N GLN A 479 16.37 35.90 -14.02
CA GLN A 479 17.63 35.17 -13.87
C GLN A 479 17.64 34.34 -12.57
N LYS A 480 17.18 34.92 -11.45
CA LYS A 480 17.03 34.19 -10.19
C LYS A 480 16.10 32.99 -10.30
N LEU A 481 14.99 33.12 -11.03
CA LEU A 481 14.04 32.05 -11.28
C LEU A 481 14.74 30.82 -11.87
N VAL A 482 15.53 31.02 -12.93
CA VAL A 482 16.30 29.94 -13.57
C VAL A 482 17.35 29.37 -12.62
N LEU A 483 18.05 30.22 -11.86
CA LEU A 483 19.04 29.80 -10.87
C LEU A 483 18.42 28.92 -9.76
N HIS A 484 17.31 29.35 -9.16
CA HIS A 484 16.62 28.61 -8.12
C HIS A 484 16.06 27.29 -8.65
N ALA A 485 15.48 27.29 -9.85
CA ALA A 485 14.96 26.07 -10.47
C ALA A 485 16.08 25.06 -10.79
N SER A 486 17.21 25.54 -11.30
CA SER A 486 18.39 24.71 -11.56
C SER A 486 18.93 24.10 -10.25
N LYS A 487 19.10 24.92 -9.20
CA LYS A 487 19.55 24.46 -7.88
C LYS A 487 18.61 23.42 -7.26
N ALA A 488 17.30 23.62 -7.37
CA ALA A 488 16.31 22.68 -6.86
C ALA A 488 16.38 21.34 -7.60
N ARG A 489 16.59 21.37 -8.91
CA ARG A 489 16.74 20.19 -9.75
C ARG A 489 18.02 19.43 -9.46
N THR A 490 19.17 20.09 -9.36
CA THR A 490 20.43 19.46 -8.97
C THR A 490 20.30 18.78 -7.61
N LEU A 491 19.74 19.49 -6.62
CA LEU A 491 19.49 18.95 -5.28
C LEU A 491 18.57 17.71 -5.34
N PHE A 492 17.51 17.74 -6.14
CA PHE A 492 16.65 16.58 -6.30
C PHE A 492 17.38 15.40 -6.94
N THR A 493 18.08 15.62 -8.06
CA THR A 493 18.68 14.54 -8.84
C THR A 493 19.82 13.87 -8.07
N GLU A 494 20.74 14.65 -7.53
CA GLU A 494 21.95 14.15 -6.88
C GLU A 494 21.69 13.67 -5.44
N GLU A 495 20.95 14.46 -4.65
CA GLU A 495 20.79 14.18 -3.22
C GLU A 495 19.53 13.37 -2.90
N CYS A 496 18.50 13.34 -3.77
CA CYS A 496 17.29 12.57 -3.51
C CYS A 496 17.21 11.34 -4.41
N ALA A 497 17.09 11.53 -5.73
CA ALA A 497 16.81 10.47 -6.69
C ALA A 497 17.96 9.44 -6.81
N MET A 498 19.21 9.90 -6.92
CA MET A 498 20.36 9.00 -7.00
C MET A 498 20.56 8.18 -5.72
N LYS A 499 20.52 8.84 -4.54
CA LYS A 499 20.63 8.16 -3.24
C LYS A 499 19.49 7.17 -3.01
N TYR A 500 18.27 7.52 -3.40
CA TYR A 500 17.12 6.62 -3.36
C TYR A 500 17.34 5.36 -4.22
N ARG A 501 17.77 5.52 -5.48
CA ARG A 501 18.02 4.37 -6.38
C ARG A 501 19.08 3.43 -5.81
N LEU A 502 20.15 3.98 -5.25
CA LEU A 502 21.18 3.21 -4.58
C LEU A 502 20.63 2.45 -3.36
N PHE A 503 19.80 3.11 -2.55
CA PHE A 503 19.14 2.51 -1.39
C PHE A 503 18.24 1.33 -1.79
N ILE A 504 17.41 1.49 -2.83
CA ILE A 504 16.55 0.41 -3.33
C ILE A 504 17.36 -0.76 -3.88
N SER A 505 18.45 -0.50 -4.61
CA SER A 505 19.36 -1.54 -5.08
C SER A 505 19.99 -2.33 -3.92
N LYS A 506 20.38 -1.65 -2.83
CA LYS A 506 20.88 -2.29 -1.62
C LYS A 506 19.81 -3.11 -0.89
N SER A 507 18.57 -2.59 -0.86
CA SER A 507 17.41 -3.31 -0.32
C SER A 507 17.13 -4.60 -1.09
N GLU A 508 17.24 -4.58 -2.42
CA GLU A 508 17.07 -5.77 -3.27
C GLU A 508 18.15 -6.83 -2.97
N GLU A 509 19.42 -6.40 -2.90
CA GLU A 509 20.54 -7.28 -2.55
C GLU A 509 20.33 -7.94 -1.17
N TRP A 510 19.88 -7.14 -0.19
CA TRP A 510 19.56 -7.61 1.14
C TRP A 510 18.38 -8.58 1.15
N MET A 511 17.31 -8.31 0.39
CA MET A 511 16.16 -9.21 0.29
C MET A 511 16.49 -10.57 -0.30
N ARG A 512 17.45 -10.64 -1.23
CA ARG A 512 17.94 -11.91 -1.76
C ARG A 512 18.58 -12.77 -0.66
N LYS A 513 19.34 -12.13 0.24
CA LYS A 513 19.96 -12.79 1.40
C LYS A 513 18.90 -13.27 2.39
N VAL A 514 17.90 -12.43 2.68
CA VAL A 514 16.74 -12.80 3.52
C VAL A 514 16.01 -14.01 2.96
N HIS A 515 15.69 -14.01 1.67
CA HIS A 515 14.98 -15.12 1.05
C HIS A 515 15.77 -16.43 1.15
N HIS A 516 17.10 -16.37 0.95
CA HIS A 516 17.97 -17.53 1.12
C HIS A 516 17.92 -18.09 2.54
N VAL A 517 18.03 -17.24 3.57
CA VAL A 517 17.99 -17.68 4.97
C VAL A 517 16.60 -18.19 5.36
N ARG A 518 15.52 -17.53 4.91
CA ARG A 518 14.15 -18.04 5.12
C ARG A 518 13.96 -19.43 4.54
N LYS A 519 14.49 -19.70 3.33
CA LYS A 519 14.45 -21.04 2.74
C LYS A 519 15.18 -22.06 3.60
N GLN A 520 16.32 -21.70 4.19
CA GLN A 520 17.04 -22.60 5.12
C GLN A 520 16.23 -22.87 6.39
N LEU A 521 15.60 -21.86 6.99
CA LEU A 521 14.74 -22.01 8.16
C LEU A 521 13.55 -22.96 7.87
N VAL A 522 12.88 -22.79 6.73
CA VAL A 522 11.77 -23.67 6.33
C VAL A 522 12.26 -25.12 6.13
N THR A 523 13.40 -25.32 5.50
CA THR A 523 13.99 -26.67 5.34
C THR A 523 14.31 -27.31 6.69
N LEU A 524 14.91 -26.56 7.62
CA LEU A 524 15.22 -27.05 8.97
C LEU A 524 13.94 -27.44 9.72
N SER A 525 12.93 -26.58 9.70
CA SER A 525 11.63 -26.85 10.30
C SER A 525 11.01 -28.15 9.75
N SER A 526 11.00 -28.30 8.41
CA SER A 526 10.46 -29.51 7.77
C SER A 526 11.24 -30.77 8.12
N GLN A 527 12.57 -30.70 8.23
CA GLN A 527 13.41 -31.83 8.64
C GLN A 527 13.12 -32.24 10.09
N LEU A 528 13.03 -31.27 11.00
CA LEU A 528 12.73 -31.52 12.41
C LEU A 528 11.35 -32.17 12.60
N ILE A 529 10.32 -31.66 11.91
CA ILE A 529 8.96 -32.24 11.95
C ILE A 529 8.96 -33.68 11.41
N SER A 530 9.71 -33.95 10.33
CA SER A 530 9.82 -35.31 9.79
C SER A 530 10.49 -36.26 10.77
N ILE A 531 11.60 -35.84 11.39
CA ILE A 531 12.34 -36.63 12.37
C ILE A 531 11.49 -36.91 13.60
N GLU A 532 10.83 -35.89 14.14
CA GLU A 532 9.91 -36.02 15.26
C GLU A 532 8.86 -37.11 15.00
N LYS A 533 8.21 -37.05 13.84
CA LYS A 533 7.18 -38.02 13.45
C LYS A 533 7.75 -39.44 13.37
N GLU A 534 8.92 -39.61 12.75
CA GLU A 534 9.57 -40.92 12.63
C GLU A 534 9.95 -41.51 14.00
N VAL A 535 10.53 -40.69 14.88
CA VAL A 535 10.98 -41.13 16.20
C VAL A 535 9.80 -41.42 17.12
N THR A 536 8.73 -40.62 17.04
CA THR A 536 7.49 -40.86 17.78
C THR A 536 6.88 -42.22 17.40
N MET A 537 6.80 -42.54 16.10
CA MET A 537 6.32 -43.85 15.65
C MET A 537 7.20 -45.01 16.14
N LEU A 538 8.52 -44.83 16.19
CA LEU A 538 9.44 -45.85 16.72
C LEU A 538 9.27 -46.03 18.22
N LEU A 539 9.12 -44.95 18.97
CA LEU A 539 8.90 -44.98 20.41
C LEU A 539 7.58 -45.67 20.77
N GLU A 540 6.47 -45.30 20.11
CA GLU A 540 5.16 -45.94 20.32
C GLU A 540 5.22 -47.45 20.05
N ARG A 541 5.91 -47.85 18.98
CA ARG A 541 6.07 -49.27 18.63
C ARG A 541 6.92 -50.02 19.67
N ALA A 542 7.99 -49.40 20.16
CA ALA A 542 8.86 -49.98 21.19
C ALA A 542 8.10 -50.19 22.51
N ILE A 543 7.33 -49.19 22.94
CA ILE A 543 6.49 -49.27 24.14
C ILE A 543 5.44 -50.38 23.98
N LYS A 544 4.77 -50.46 22.83
CA LYS A 544 3.76 -51.51 22.58
C LYS A 544 4.35 -52.93 22.64
N LEU A 545 5.58 -53.13 22.15
CA LEU A 545 6.27 -54.42 22.26
C LEU A 545 6.64 -54.74 23.72
N GLN A 546 7.09 -53.75 24.49
CA GLN A 546 7.35 -53.91 25.92
C GLN A 546 6.08 -54.27 26.71
N GLU A 547 4.94 -53.64 26.43
CA GLU A 547 3.67 -53.92 27.11
C GLU A 547 3.15 -55.33 26.82
N GLN A 548 3.45 -55.88 25.63
CA GLN A 548 3.07 -57.24 25.25
C GLN A 548 3.98 -58.33 25.83
N LEU A 549 5.16 -57.94 26.35
CA LEU A 549 6.16 -58.86 26.88
C LEU A 549 5.62 -59.75 28.03
N PRO A 550 4.96 -59.21 29.07
CA PRO A 550 4.47 -60.03 30.18
C PRO A 550 3.44 -61.06 29.72
N GLN A 551 2.54 -60.68 28.81
CA GLN A 551 1.48 -61.56 28.30
C GLN A 551 2.01 -62.74 27.48
N LYS A 552 3.17 -62.57 26.83
CA LYS A 552 3.82 -63.63 26.03
C LYS A 552 4.76 -64.52 26.83
N VAL A 553 5.34 -64.02 27.94
CA VAL A 553 6.24 -64.80 28.81
C VAL A 553 5.45 -65.67 29.81
N LEU A 554 4.30 -65.19 30.32
CA LEU A 554 3.47 -65.92 31.30
C LEU A 554 2.93 -67.30 30.85
N PRO A 555 2.54 -67.53 29.58
CA PRO A 555 2.05 -68.85 29.12
C PRO A 555 3.15 -69.93 29.05
N LEU A 556 4.41 -69.56 28.81
CA LEU A 556 5.50 -70.53 28.57
C LEU A 556 6.15 -71.08 29.85
N VAL A 557 6.04 -70.38 30.98
CA VAL A 557 6.54 -70.87 32.28
C VAL A 557 5.62 -71.97 32.85
N SER A 558 4.44 -72.20 32.26
CA SER A 558 3.45 -73.16 32.75
C SER A 558 3.65 -74.61 32.26
N SER A 559 4.50 -74.85 31.25
CA SER A 559 4.79 -76.19 30.75
C SER A 559 6.26 -76.58 30.93
N GLY A 560 6.56 -77.20 32.08
CA GLY A 560 7.69 -78.10 32.23
C GLY A 560 9.05 -77.45 32.51
N MET A 561 9.34 -77.19 33.79
CA MET A 561 10.52 -77.67 34.54
C MET A 561 10.46 -77.12 35.97
N LYS A 562 10.83 -77.96 36.96
CA LYS A 562 10.87 -77.56 38.38
C LYS A 562 11.94 -76.46 38.58
N PRO A 563 11.67 -75.48 39.46
CA PRO A 563 12.46 -74.26 39.54
C PRO A 563 13.78 -74.49 40.30
N GLN A 564 14.89 -74.06 39.70
CA GLN A 564 16.13 -73.82 40.44
C GLN A 564 16.23 -72.31 40.67
N ALA A 565 16.14 -71.93 41.94
CA ALA A 565 15.98 -70.56 42.40
C ALA A 565 17.18 -69.67 42.02
N TYR A 566 16.91 -68.62 41.26
CA TYR A 566 17.59 -67.34 41.40
C TYR A 566 16.52 -66.24 41.45
N LEU A 567 16.62 -65.40 42.49
CA LEU A 567 15.67 -64.42 43.01
C LEU A 567 14.61 -65.01 43.95
N SER A 568 14.74 -64.66 45.24
CA SER A 568 13.79 -65.04 46.27
C SER A 568 12.39 -64.51 45.92
N GLN A 569 11.36 -65.29 46.23
CA GLN A 569 9.95 -64.96 45.98
C GLN A 569 9.55 -63.61 46.62
N ASN A 570 10.31 -63.14 47.61
CA ASN A 570 10.14 -61.82 48.24
C ASN A 570 10.62 -60.67 47.34
N THR A 571 11.70 -60.84 46.57
CA THR A 571 12.26 -59.79 45.70
C THR A 571 11.36 -59.50 44.51
N LEU A 572 10.71 -60.52 43.95
CA LEU A 572 9.77 -60.35 42.84
C LEU A 572 8.47 -59.65 43.29
N VAL A 573 8.01 -59.96 44.50
CA VAL A 573 6.87 -59.28 45.13
C VAL A 573 7.20 -57.83 45.45
N GLU A 574 8.40 -57.54 45.99
CA GLU A 574 8.87 -56.17 46.24
C GLU A 574 9.01 -55.35 44.96
N MET A 575 9.54 -55.93 43.87
CA MET A 575 9.63 -55.25 42.57
C MET A 575 8.24 -55.00 41.96
N THR A 576 7.32 -55.95 42.08
CA THR A 576 5.94 -55.79 41.60
C THR A 576 5.19 -54.72 42.39
N LEU A 577 5.39 -54.70 43.72
CA LEU A 577 4.83 -53.67 44.59
C LEU A 577 5.45 -52.29 44.31
N GLY A 578 6.76 -52.25 44.05
CA GLY A 578 7.50 -51.05 43.67
C GLY A 578 7.06 -50.48 42.32
N MET A 579 6.87 -51.31 41.29
CA MET A 579 6.34 -50.87 40.00
C MET A 579 4.88 -50.41 40.09
N LYS A 580 4.07 -51.05 40.94
CA LYS A 580 2.70 -50.62 41.18
C LYS A 580 2.65 -49.26 41.89
N LYS A 581 3.52 -49.06 42.88
CA LYS A 581 3.67 -47.77 43.57
C LYS A 581 4.17 -46.67 42.63
N LEU A 582 5.15 -46.96 41.79
CA LEU A 582 5.67 -46.02 40.80
C LEU A 582 4.61 -45.63 39.77
N LYS A 583 3.75 -46.58 39.37
CA LYS A 583 2.61 -46.31 38.50
C LYS A 583 1.58 -45.39 39.18
N GLU A 584 1.24 -45.64 40.44
CA GLU A 584 0.33 -44.77 41.22
C GLU A 584 0.92 -43.37 41.41
N GLU A 585 2.23 -43.25 41.65
CA GLU A 585 2.94 -41.97 41.72
C GLU A 585 2.94 -41.24 40.36
N MET A 586 3.15 -41.94 39.24
CA MET A 586 3.07 -41.35 37.89
C MET A 586 1.65 -40.91 37.52
N GLU A 587 0.62 -41.68 37.89
CA GLU A 587 -0.78 -41.29 37.70
C GLU A 587 -1.13 -40.04 38.53
N GLY A 588 -0.56 -39.91 39.73
CA GLY A 588 -0.63 -38.70 40.56
C GLY A 588 -0.02 -37.47 39.87
N VAL A 589 1.20 -37.61 39.33
CA VAL A 589 1.92 -36.52 38.63
C VAL A 589 1.18 -36.09 37.35
N VAL A 590 0.62 -37.03 36.59
CA VAL A 590 -0.20 -36.72 35.41
C VAL A 590 -1.45 -35.94 35.79
N LYS A 591 -2.07 -36.28 36.92
CA LYS A 591 -3.25 -35.58 37.43
C LYS A 591 -2.90 -34.16 37.91
N GLU A 592 -1.78 -33.98 38.60
CA GLU A 592 -1.27 -32.65 38.99
C GLU A 592 -0.90 -31.79 37.77
N LEU A 593 -0.31 -32.38 36.73
CA LEU A 593 -0.02 -31.68 35.47
C LEU A 593 -1.30 -31.26 34.74
N ALA A 594 -2.34 -32.11 34.75
CA ALA A 594 -3.64 -31.77 34.18
C ALA A 594 -4.34 -30.64 34.97
N GLU A 595 -4.26 -30.68 36.30
CA GLU A 595 -4.79 -29.62 37.17
C GLU A 595 -4.02 -28.30 37.01
N ASN A 596 -2.68 -28.34 36.85
CA ASN A 596 -1.86 -27.15 36.57
C ASN A 596 -2.18 -26.54 35.19
N ASN A 597 -2.36 -27.37 34.16
CA ASN A 597 -2.82 -26.88 32.85
C ASN A 597 -4.20 -26.22 32.96
N HIS A 598 -5.11 -26.79 33.75
CA HIS A 598 -6.43 -26.21 33.95
C HIS A 598 -6.39 -24.89 34.75
N PHE A 599 -5.43 -24.74 35.69
CA PHE A 599 -5.16 -23.48 36.39
C PHE A 599 -4.58 -22.41 35.46
N LEU A 600 -3.67 -22.77 34.54
CA LEU A 600 -3.13 -21.85 33.54
C LEU A 600 -4.24 -21.35 32.59
N GLU A 601 -5.13 -22.23 32.14
CA GLU A 601 -6.30 -21.85 31.31
C GLU A 601 -7.30 -20.94 32.06
N ARG A 602 -7.45 -21.11 33.38
CA ARG A 602 -8.26 -20.22 34.23
C ARG A 602 -7.58 -18.88 34.54
N SER A 603 -6.26 -18.85 34.58
CA SER A 603 -5.48 -17.64 34.80
C SER A 603 -5.48 -16.74 33.57
N ASP A 604 -5.48 -17.33 32.37
CA ASP A 604 -5.64 -16.60 31.10
C ASP A 604 -7.05 -16.04 30.89
N THR A 605 -8.06 -16.58 31.58
CA THR A 605 -9.44 -16.05 31.52
C THR A 605 -9.74 -14.96 32.56
N THR A 606 -8.83 -14.69 33.50
CA THR A 606 -9.01 -13.64 34.55
C THR A 606 -8.15 -12.38 34.34
N LEU A 607 -7.41 -12.29 33.23
CA LEU A 607 -6.64 -11.11 32.82
C LEU A 607 -7.13 -10.47 31.49
N GLY A 608 -8.36 -10.78 31.07
CA GLY A 608 -9.06 -10.14 29.95
C GLY A 608 -9.88 -8.92 30.36
#